data_AF-A0A1V9YP23-F1
#
_entry.id   AF-A0A1V9YP23-F1
#
_cell.length_a   1.000
_cell.length_b   1.000
_cell.length_c   1.000
_cell.angle_alpha   90.00
_cell.angle_beta   90.00
_cell.angle_gamma   90.00
#
_symmetry.space_group_name_H-M   'P 1'
#
loop_
_entity.id
_entity.type
_entity.pdbx_description
1 polymer ?
#
loop_
_entity_poly.entity_id
_entity_poly.type
_entity_poly.pdbx_seq_one_letter_code
_entity_poly.pdbx_strand_id
1 'polypeptide(L)'
;MKVDTNTDEWFLAVASLLAPDSLSVNPNELETSPKEQREAAALAAKQTLPGDIIVVTTSGLSYSSLRHATDQPHDHALIVVSETEALHVGPPKAILIPLERVLLPKRQPAIFRVPSIANSPDAQALVAKYARQFVGTPYNLTRVMQLIASLAMHNAVNMTPFQKLPTPKDAWICTDAILALLAAASPTFQAQLKQATPRLEFHKLGSATLNDILALKHLGITERVCLPPTNFTVQPSPQMNWSSVTNAAIEQWNELPDWETMQMYMDLGVSYVAHRLAKQKPRDFERQLRTLGYLVGLLVLLKRHEFFVMLFRRYVQAMLLKTVATQLWAHKSKL
;
A
#
# COMPACT_ATOMS: atom_id res chain seq x y z
N MET A 1 -9.79 -21.93 -9.35
CA MET A 1 -10.22 -21.31 -8.07
C MET A 1 -11.19 -20.20 -8.43
N LYS A 2 -12.49 -20.32 -8.11
CA LYS A 2 -13.46 -19.25 -8.39
C LYS A 2 -13.15 -18.09 -7.44
N VAL A 3 -12.72 -16.97 -8.00
CA VAL A 3 -12.40 -15.74 -7.27
C VAL A 3 -13.71 -15.15 -6.74
N ASP A 4 -13.74 -14.80 -5.46
CA ASP A 4 -14.90 -14.20 -4.80
C ASP A 4 -14.94 -12.70 -5.14
N THR A 5 -15.66 -12.35 -6.20
CA THR A 5 -15.77 -10.98 -6.74
C THR A 5 -16.22 -9.97 -5.68
N ASN A 6 -17.00 -10.40 -4.69
CA ASN A 6 -17.47 -9.55 -3.60
C ASN A 6 -16.33 -9.04 -2.71
N THR A 7 -15.24 -9.81 -2.57
CA THR A 7 -14.11 -9.38 -1.72
C THR A 7 -13.29 -8.28 -2.37
N ASP A 8 -13.06 -8.35 -3.69
CA ASP A 8 -12.30 -7.35 -4.43
C ASP A 8 -13.02 -5.99 -4.46
N GLU A 9 -14.35 -5.99 -4.65
CA GLU A 9 -15.16 -4.77 -4.67
C GLU A 9 -15.15 -4.05 -3.32
N TRP A 10 -15.30 -4.80 -2.22
CA TRP A 10 -15.22 -4.23 -0.88
C TRP A 10 -13.84 -3.62 -0.59
N PHE A 11 -12.76 -4.30 -1.00
CA PHE A 11 -11.41 -3.76 -0.83
C PHE A 11 -11.19 -2.46 -1.61
N LEU A 12 -11.67 -2.41 -2.85
CA LEU A 12 -11.59 -1.20 -3.66
C LEU A 12 -12.43 -0.06 -3.07
N ALA A 13 -13.61 -0.35 -2.50
CA ALA A 13 -14.44 0.65 -1.83
C ALA A 13 -13.80 1.22 -0.56
N VAL A 14 -13.15 0.37 0.25
CA VAL A 14 -12.39 0.86 1.42
C VAL A 14 -11.15 1.63 0.98
N ALA A 15 -10.46 1.15 -0.06
CA ALA A 15 -9.28 1.83 -0.60
C ALA A 15 -9.65 3.18 -1.21
N SER A 16 -10.79 3.31 -1.91
CA SER A 16 -11.24 4.58 -2.47
C SER A 16 -11.61 5.59 -1.39
N LEU A 17 -12.15 5.12 -0.27
CA LEU A 17 -12.45 5.98 0.88
C LEU A 17 -11.19 6.52 1.56
N LEU A 18 -10.18 5.66 1.76
CA LEU A 18 -8.97 6.00 2.50
C LEU A 18 -7.89 6.66 1.64
N ALA A 19 -7.88 6.35 0.34
CA ALA A 19 -6.85 6.70 -0.61
C ALA A 19 -7.45 6.90 -2.02
N PRO A 20 -8.29 7.94 -2.22
CA PRO A 20 -8.96 8.19 -3.50
C PRO A 20 -7.98 8.39 -4.66
N ASP A 21 -6.80 8.94 -4.37
CA ASP A 21 -5.73 9.17 -5.36
C ASP A 21 -4.90 7.92 -5.71
N SER A 22 -5.28 6.75 -5.19
CA SER A 22 -4.60 5.48 -5.45
C SER A 22 -4.65 5.10 -6.93
N LEU A 23 -3.54 4.55 -7.44
CA LEU A 23 -3.48 3.94 -8.78
C LEU A 23 -4.47 2.78 -8.96
N SER A 24 -4.95 2.18 -7.88
CA SER A 24 -6.00 1.15 -7.94
C SER A 24 -7.42 1.73 -8.13
N VAL A 25 -7.64 3.00 -7.79
CA VAL A 25 -8.98 3.58 -7.65
C VAL A 25 -9.39 4.43 -8.85
N ASN A 26 -8.46 5.21 -9.42
CA ASN A 26 -8.78 6.15 -10.50
C ASN A 26 -8.21 5.71 -11.86
N PRO A 27 -8.85 4.78 -12.60
CA PRO A 27 -8.31 4.26 -13.86
C PRO A 27 -8.18 5.33 -14.96
N ASN A 28 -9.06 6.32 -14.95
CA ASN A 28 -9.17 7.35 -16.00
C ASN A 28 -8.32 8.60 -15.71
N GLU A 29 -7.35 8.46 -14.81
CA GLU A 29 -6.53 9.56 -14.34
C GLU A 29 -5.70 10.18 -15.46
N LEU A 30 -5.26 9.37 -16.42
CA LEU A 30 -4.51 9.86 -17.56
C LEU A 30 -5.38 10.75 -18.44
N GLU A 31 -6.58 10.28 -18.84
CA GLU A 31 -7.48 11.03 -19.72
C GLU A 31 -7.99 12.33 -19.10
N THR A 32 -8.18 12.33 -17.78
CA THR A 32 -8.67 13.50 -17.02
C THR A 32 -7.56 14.50 -16.69
N SER A 33 -6.29 14.16 -16.89
CA SER A 33 -5.17 15.04 -16.57
C SER A 33 -4.97 16.15 -17.63
N PRO A 34 -4.49 17.34 -17.21
CA PRO A 34 -4.19 18.44 -18.12
C PRO A 34 -3.24 18.00 -19.25
N LYS A 35 -3.43 18.58 -20.45
CA LYS A 35 -2.63 18.25 -21.63
C LYS A 35 -1.12 18.36 -21.37
N GLU A 36 -0.67 19.41 -20.69
CA GLU A 36 0.73 19.62 -20.32
C GLU A 36 1.29 18.48 -19.46
N GLN A 37 0.50 17.98 -18.49
CA GLN A 37 0.92 16.86 -17.64
C GLN A 37 1.02 15.55 -18.43
N ARG A 38 0.12 15.33 -19.39
CA ARG A 38 0.16 14.17 -20.28
C ARG A 38 1.37 14.22 -21.21
N GLU A 39 1.67 15.38 -21.79
CA GLU A 39 2.86 15.56 -22.65
C GLU A 39 4.15 15.36 -21.86
N ALA A 40 4.23 15.89 -20.65
CA ALA A 40 5.34 15.64 -19.73
C ALA A 40 5.53 14.15 -19.41
N ALA A 41 4.44 13.44 -19.13
CA ALA A 41 4.47 12.00 -18.87
C ALA A 41 4.91 11.19 -20.10
N ALA A 42 4.44 11.56 -21.29
CA ALA A 42 4.85 10.94 -22.55
C ALA A 42 6.34 11.16 -22.85
N LEU A 43 6.87 12.36 -22.55
CA LEU A 43 8.30 12.64 -22.66
C LEU A 43 9.13 11.83 -21.65
N ALA A 44 8.63 11.69 -20.41
CA ALA A 44 9.26 10.85 -19.40
C ALA A 44 9.24 9.36 -19.80
N ALA A 45 8.14 8.86 -20.38
CA ALA A 45 8.00 7.48 -20.84
C ALA A 45 9.09 7.09 -21.85
N LYS A 46 9.43 7.99 -22.78
CA LYS A 46 10.51 7.80 -23.77
C LYS A 46 11.91 7.63 -23.16
N GLN A 47 12.11 8.04 -21.91
CA GLN A 47 13.39 7.89 -21.20
C GLN A 47 13.50 6.57 -20.44
N THR A 48 12.42 5.80 -20.36
CA THR A 48 12.35 4.57 -19.58
C THR A 48 12.76 3.34 -20.39
N LEU A 49 13.21 2.31 -19.69
CA LEU A 49 13.51 0.99 -20.25
C LEU A 49 12.83 -0.09 -19.40
N PRO A 50 12.47 -1.25 -19.97
CA PRO A 50 12.02 -2.39 -19.19
C PRO A 50 13.01 -2.74 -18.07
N GLY A 51 12.48 -2.94 -16.86
CA GLY A 51 13.29 -3.16 -15.65
C GLY A 51 13.65 -1.89 -14.88
N ASP A 52 13.35 -0.69 -15.41
CA ASP A 52 13.40 0.52 -14.59
C ASP A 52 12.37 0.44 -13.46
N ILE A 53 12.78 0.84 -12.26
CA ILE A 53 11.95 0.93 -11.06
C ILE A 53 11.39 2.35 -10.98
N ILE A 54 10.07 2.49 -10.92
CA ILE A 54 9.41 3.79 -10.72
C ILE A 54 8.89 3.81 -9.29
N VAL A 55 9.37 4.73 -8.46
CA VAL A 55 8.73 5.06 -7.19
C VAL A 55 7.89 6.33 -7.37
N VAL A 56 6.77 6.40 -6.67
CA VAL A 56 5.85 7.54 -6.76
C VAL A 56 5.52 8.08 -5.37
N THR A 57 5.20 9.37 -5.35
CA THR A 57 4.72 10.10 -4.17
C THR A 57 3.36 10.69 -4.51
N THR A 58 2.33 10.03 -4.03
CA THR A 58 0.93 10.42 -4.18
C THR A 58 0.61 11.60 -3.24
N SER A 59 -0.11 12.58 -3.77
CA SER A 59 -0.65 13.68 -2.96
C SER A 59 -1.71 13.18 -1.97
N GLY A 60 -2.14 14.05 -1.06
CA GLY A 60 -3.22 13.75 -0.12
C GLY A 60 -2.77 13.46 1.29
N LEU A 61 -3.70 13.65 2.22
CA LEU A 61 -3.45 13.58 3.65
C LEU A 61 -3.09 12.16 4.11
N SER A 62 -3.78 11.14 3.60
CA SER A 62 -3.55 9.75 4.02
C SER A 62 -2.15 9.27 3.62
N TYR A 63 -1.75 9.47 2.37
CA TYR A 63 -0.43 9.11 1.87
C TYR A 63 0.69 9.89 2.55
N SER A 64 0.54 11.21 2.74
CA SER A 64 1.53 12.02 3.45
C SER A 64 1.69 11.62 4.92
N SER A 65 0.58 11.36 5.61
CA SER A 65 0.60 10.88 7.01
C SER A 65 1.28 9.52 7.12
N LEU A 66 0.98 8.60 6.20
CA LEU A 66 1.58 7.26 6.17
C LEU A 66 3.09 7.35 5.94
N ARG A 67 3.52 8.14 4.95
CA ARG A 67 4.94 8.39 4.66
C ARG A 67 5.68 8.96 5.87
N HIS A 68 5.10 9.95 6.54
CA HIS A 68 5.67 10.54 7.75
C HIS A 68 5.76 9.52 8.90
N ALA A 69 4.69 8.76 9.14
CA ALA A 69 4.66 7.76 10.20
C ALA A 69 5.70 6.65 9.98
N THR A 70 5.94 6.25 8.74
CA THR A 70 6.83 5.14 8.36
C THR A 70 8.24 5.55 7.95
N ASP A 71 8.55 6.85 8.01
CA ASP A 71 9.79 7.45 7.48
C ASP A 71 10.12 6.96 6.05
N GLN A 72 9.11 6.98 5.17
CA GLN A 72 9.26 6.60 3.77
C GLN A 72 9.08 7.84 2.87
N PRO A 73 10.00 8.11 1.93
CA PRO A 73 9.93 9.30 1.05
C PRO A 73 8.92 9.14 -0.09
N HIS A 74 8.57 7.90 -0.41
CA HIS A 74 7.62 7.51 -1.45
C HIS A 74 6.52 6.65 -0.81
N ASP A 75 5.41 6.43 -1.51
CA ASP A 75 4.31 5.56 -1.03
C ASP A 75 4.10 4.31 -1.87
N HIS A 76 4.62 4.28 -3.09
CA HIS A 76 4.45 3.12 -3.95
C HIS A 76 5.61 2.95 -4.94
N ALA A 77 5.76 1.72 -5.44
CA ALA A 77 6.75 1.37 -6.45
C ALA A 77 6.15 0.49 -7.55
N LEU A 78 6.64 0.66 -8.77
CA LEU A 78 6.26 -0.07 -9.96
C LEU A 78 7.52 -0.44 -10.75
N ILE A 79 7.38 -1.36 -11.71
CA ILE A 79 8.46 -1.73 -12.63
C ILE A 79 7.99 -1.59 -14.08
N VAL A 80 8.83 -0.99 -14.92
CA VAL A 80 8.56 -0.81 -16.35
C VAL A 80 8.63 -2.17 -17.05
N VAL A 81 7.61 -2.46 -17.86
CA VAL A 81 7.48 -3.74 -18.59
C VAL A 81 7.72 -3.54 -20.07
N SER A 82 7.30 -2.41 -20.62
CA SER A 82 7.45 -2.02 -22.03
C SER A 82 7.45 -0.49 -22.14
N GLU A 83 7.53 0.03 -23.36
CA GLU A 83 7.42 1.47 -23.66
C GLU A 83 6.07 2.08 -23.24
N THR A 84 5.04 1.25 -23.04
CA THR A 84 3.66 1.71 -22.79
C THR A 84 3.08 1.16 -21.49
N GLU A 85 3.72 0.19 -20.84
CA GLU A 85 3.16 -0.52 -19.70
C GLU A 85 4.13 -0.57 -18.51
N ALA A 86 3.56 -0.43 -17.31
CA ALA A 86 4.23 -0.74 -16.05
C ALA A 86 3.43 -1.79 -15.28
N LEU A 87 4.14 -2.68 -14.58
CA LEU A 87 3.52 -3.61 -13.64
C LEU A 87 3.26 -2.88 -12.32
N HIS A 88 1.98 -2.83 -11.96
CA HIS A 88 1.48 -2.32 -10.71
C HIS A 88 1.03 -3.48 -9.83
N VAL A 89 1.73 -3.70 -8.71
CA VAL A 89 1.34 -4.69 -7.70
C VAL A 89 0.68 -3.94 -6.55
N GLY A 90 -0.63 -3.73 -6.68
CA GLY A 90 -1.48 -3.05 -5.71
C GLY A 90 -2.80 -3.80 -5.50
N PRO A 91 -3.66 -3.33 -4.58
CA PRO A 91 -4.97 -3.95 -4.36
C PRO A 91 -5.85 -3.91 -5.62
N PRO A 92 -6.65 -4.96 -5.89
CA PRO A 92 -6.66 -6.26 -5.20
C PRO A 92 -5.57 -7.23 -5.70
N LYS A 93 -5.00 -6.98 -6.87
CA LYS A 93 -4.07 -7.87 -7.57
C LYS A 93 -3.11 -7.11 -8.47
N ALA A 94 -2.03 -7.76 -8.86
CA ALA A 94 -1.09 -7.24 -9.83
C ALA A 94 -1.74 -7.06 -11.21
N ILE A 95 -1.54 -5.89 -11.83
CA ILE A 95 -2.07 -5.52 -13.14
C ILE A 95 -1.02 -4.76 -13.94
N LEU A 96 -1.15 -4.75 -15.27
CA LEU A 96 -0.44 -3.80 -16.12
C LEU A 96 -1.25 -2.52 -16.20
N ILE A 97 -0.59 -1.38 -16.08
CA ILE A 97 -1.20 -0.06 -16.24
C ILE A 97 -0.41 0.76 -17.27
N PRO A 98 -1.05 1.74 -17.93
CA PRO A 98 -0.37 2.64 -18.84
C PRO A 98 0.80 3.35 -18.15
N LEU A 99 1.99 3.28 -18.74
CA LEU A 99 3.21 3.84 -18.18
C LEU A 99 3.09 5.36 -17.94
N GLU A 100 2.52 6.08 -18.90
CA GLU A 100 2.32 7.54 -18.80
C GLU A 100 1.48 7.92 -17.59
N ARG A 101 0.48 7.10 -17.22
CA ARG A 101 -0.35 7.35 -16.03
C ARG A 101 0.48 7.37 -14.75
N VAL A 102 1.48 6.49 -14.65
CA VAL A 102 2.41 6.42 -13.51
C VAL A 102 3.35 7.62 -13.49
N LEU A 103 3.72 8.10 -14.68
CA LEU A 103 4.69 9.18 -14.88
C LEU A 103 4.06 10.58 -14.87
N LEU A 104 2.78 10.71 -14.54
CA LEU A 104 2.14 12.01 -14.38
C LEU A 104 2.87 12.86 -13.31
N PRO A 105 3.21 14.14 -13.60
CA PRO A 105 3.96 14.99 -12.67
C PRO A 105 3.35 15.10 -11.26
N LYS A 106 2.03 15.04 -11.14
CA LYS A 106 1.34 15.07 -9.84
C LYS A 106 1.67 13.89 -8.91
N ARG A 107 2.21 12.79 -9.46
CA ARG A 107 2.68 11.61 -8.71
C ARG A 107 4.17 11.70 -8.34
N GLN A 108 4.85 12.79 -8.73
CA GLN A 108 6.29 13.00 -8.52
C GLN A 108 7.13 11.74 -8.78
N PRO A 109 7.04 11.18 -10.00
CA PRO A 109 7.70 9.92 -10.30
C PRO A 109 9.21 10.04 -10.17
N ALA A 110 9.79 8.95 -9.69
CA ALA A 110 11.20 8.81 -9.51
C ALA A 110 11.66 7.47 -10.10
N ILE A 111 12.47 7.54 -11.16
CA ILE A 111 12.98 6.37 -11.86
C ILE A 111 14.39 5.98 -11.38
N PHE A 112 14.58 4.69 -11.13
CA PHE A 112 15.86 4.07 -10.81
C PHE A 112 16.12 2.91 -11.77
N ARG A 113 17.29 2.94 -12.40
CA ARG A 113 17.70 1.98 -13.41
C ARG A 113 18.73 1.02 -12.85
N VAL A 114 18.62 -0.27 -13.19
CA VAL A 114 19.63 -1.29 -12.88
C VAL A 114 20.55 -1.42 -14.10
N PRO A 115 21.83 -0.97 -14.06
CA PRO A 115 22.68 -0.94 -15.24
C PRO A 115 22.89 -2.32 -15.90
N SER A 116 22.98 -3.38 -15.10
CA SER A 116 23.14 -4.76 -15.62
C SER A 116 21.93 -5.26 -16.42
N ILE A 117 20.75 -4.68 -16.19
CA ILE A 117 19.52 -5.00 -16.95
C ILE A 117 19.39 -4.05 -18.14
N ALA A 118 19.60 -2.75 -17.92
CA ALA A 118 19.51 -1.76 -19.00
C ALA A 118 20.47 -2.05 -20.17
N ASN A 119 21.66 -2.59 -19.88
CA ASN A 119 22.64 -2.94 -20.90
C ASN A 119 22.44 -4.33 -21.54
N SER A 120 21.39 -5.07 -21.16
CA SER A 120 21.12 -6.43 -21.62
C SER A 120 19.69 -6.57 -22.15
N PRO A 121 19.49 -6.62 -23.48
CA PRO A 121 18.17 -6.85 -24.09
C PRO A 121 17.51 -8.15 -23.60
N ASP A 122 18.30 -9.21 -23.37
CA ASP A 122 17.79 -10.48 -22.85
C ASP A 122 17.25 -10.33 -21.42
N ALA A 123 17.96 -9.61 -20.54
CA ALA A 123 17.48 -9.34 -19.20
C ALA A 123 16.21 -8.48 -19.20
N GLN A 124 16.12 -7.47 -20.07
CA GLN A 124 14.91 -6.67 -20.26
C GLN A 124 13.72 -7.53 -20.71
N ALA A 125 13.94 -8.43 -21.68
CA ALA A 125 12.92 -9.37 -22.14
C ALA A 125 12.47 -10.34 -21.04
N LEU A 126 13.39 -10.81 -20.20
CA LEU A 126 13.08 -11.65 -19.03
C LEU A 126 12.26 -10.89 -17.99
N VAL A 127 12.62 -9.65 -17.66
CA VAL A 127 11.79 -8.80 -16.77
C VAL A 127 10.39 -8.69 -17.33
N ALA A 128 10.26 -8.32 -18.61
CA ALA A 128 8.96 -8.14 -19.25
C ALA A 128 8.12 -9.43 -19.26
N LYS A 129 8.76 -10.58 -19.51
CA LYS A 129 8.13 -11.90 -19.44
C LYS A 129 7.64 -12.23 -18.04
N TYR A 130 8.49 -12.12 -17.03
CA TYR A 130 8.13 -12.45 -15.65
C TYR A 130 7.09 -11.48 -15.08
N ALA A 131 7.20 -10.19 -15.39
CA ALA A 131 6.21 -9.20 -14.98
C ALA A 131 4.81 -9.51 -15.54
N ARG A 132 4.71 -9.95 -16.80
CA ARG A 132 3.43 -10.39 -17.39
C ARG A 132 2.89 -11.65 -16.73
N GLN A 133 3.75 -12.57 -16.28
CA GLN A 133 3.33 -13.74 -15.52
C GLN A 133 2.81 -13.40 -14.12
N PHE A 134 3.22 -12.26 -13.54
CA PHE A 134 2.71 -11.78 -12.26
C PHE A 134 1.28 -11.24 -12.34
N VAL A 135 0.78 -10.88 -13.52
CA VAL A 135 -0.57 -10.32 -13.68
C VAL A 135 -1.62 -11.28 -13.11
N GLY A 136 -2.51 -10.74 -12.28
CA GLY A 136 -3.54 -11.49 -11.58
C GLY A 136 -3.11 -12.09 -10.24
N THR A 137 -1.83 -12.01 -9.87
CA THR A 137 -1.37 -12.46 -8.56
C THR A 137 -1.93 -11.56 -7.45
N PRO A 138 -2.52 -12.13 -6.38
CA PRO A 138 -3.13 -11.36 -5.30
C PRO A 138 -2.17 -10.41 -4.60
N TYR A 139 -2.69 -9.25 -4.18
CA TYR A 139 -1.97 -8.31 -3.34
C TYR A 139 -1.98 -8.76 -1.88
N ASN A 140 -0.81 -8.76 -1.23
CA ASN A 140 -0.68 -9.22 0.15
C ASN A 140 -0.94 -8.10 1.17
N LEU A 141 -2.20 -7.70 1.32
CA LEU A 141 -2.56 -6.60 2.22
C LEU A 141 -2.12 -6.84 3.67
N THR A 142 -2.27 -8.07 4.18
CA THR A 142 -1.84 -8.40 5.55
C THR A 142 -0.36 -8.08 5.76
N ARG A 143 0.48 -8.46 4.80
CA ARG A 143 1.92 -8.20 4.84
C ARG A 143 2.23 -6.70 4.78
N VAL A 144 1.52 -5.94 3.95
CA VAL A 144 1.67 -4.47 3.88
C VAL A 144 1.36 -3.83 5.21
N MET A 145 0.25 -4.22 5.84
CA MET A 145 -0.14 -3.68 7.15
C MET A 145 0.89 -4.04 8.23
N GLN A 146 1.44 -5.26 8.21
CA GLN A 146 2.51 -5.66 9.11
C GLN A 146 3.80 -4.88 8.87
N LEU A 147 4.15 -4.62 7.61
CA LEU A 147 5.31 -3.83 7.22
C LEU A 147 5.15 -2.37 7.67
N ILE A 148 4.02 -1.75 7.39
CA ILE A 148 3.68 -0.38 7.84
C ILE A 148 3.77 -0.29 9.36
N ALA A 149 3.17 -1.22 10.10
CA ALA A 149 3.24 -1.22 11.56
C ALA A 149 4.67 -1.37 12.08
N SER A 150 5.48 -2.21 11.42
CA SER A 150 6.89 -2.41 11.79
C SER A 150 7.72 -1.14 11.53
N LEU A 151 7.51 -0.49 10.39
CA LEU A 151 8.18 0.78 10.04
C LEU A 151 7.77 1.91 10.98
N ALA A 152 6.48 2.03 11.26
CA ALA A 152 5.98 3.05 12.19
C ALA A 152 6.51 2.85 13.62
N MET A 153 6.57 1.61 14.09
CA MET A 153 7.17 1.29 15.39
C MET A 153 8.68 1.57 15.40
N HIS A 154 9.39 1.21 14.34
CA HIS A 154 10.81 1.52 14.19
C HIS A 154 11.07 3.02 14.22
N ASN A 155 10.29 3.82 13.47
CA ASN A 155 10.41 5.28 13.45
C ASN A 155 10.08 5.91 14.81
N ALA A 156 9.03 5.43 15.49
CA ALA A 156 8.57 6.02 16.74
C ALA A 156 9.48 5.74 17.95
N VAL A 157 10.07 4.54 18.04
CA VAL A 157 10.82 4.11 19.23
C VAL A 157 12.19 3.47 18.94
N ASN A 158 12.68 3.52 17.69
CA ASN A 158 13.93 2.89 17.25
C ASN A 158 14.02 1.38 17.56
N MET A 159 12.87 0.70 17.65
CA MET A 159 12.81 -0.74 17.89
C MET A 159 12.68 -1.50 16.57
N THR A 160 13.59 -2.44 16.33
CA THR A 160 13.43 -3.41 15.25
C THR A 160 12.31 -4.39 15.57
N PRO A 161 11.48 -4.81 14.59
CA PRO A 161 10.43 -5.78 14.84
C PRO A 161 11.01 -7.09 15.39
N PHE A 162 10.29 -7.70 16.34
CA PHE A 162 10.70 -8.93 17.00
C PHE A 162 10.75 -10.14 16.04
N GLN A 163 10.04 -10.08 14.91
CA GLN A 163 9.97 -11.17 13.95
C GLN A 163 10.01 -10.63 12.52
N LYS A 164 10.91 -11.21 11.71
CA LYS A 164 10.96 -10.95 10.26
C LYS A 164 9.67 -11.44 9.61
N LEU A 165 9.17 -10.68 8.65
CA LEU A 165 8.03 -11.10 7.85
C LEU A 165 8.41 -12.33 7.01
N PRO A 166 7.54 -13.35 6.93
CA PRO A 166 7.85 -14.58 6.19
C PRO A 166 7.90 -14.29 4.68
N THR A 167 8.71 -15.03 3.91
CA THR A 167 8.75 -14.88 2.45
C THR A 167 7.35 -15.06 1.84
N PRO A 168 6.91 -14.16 0.94
CA PRO A 168 5.63 -14.32 0.24
C PRO A 168 5.63 -15.59 -0.59
N LYS A 169 4.48 -16.27 -0.66
CA LYS A 169 4.29 -17.48 -1.48
C LYS A 169 3.34 -17.21 -2.65
N ASP A 170 2.10 -16.86 -2.31
CA ASP A 170 1.01 -16.76 -3.30
C ASP A 170 0.46 -15.33 -3.45
N ALA A 171 0.96 -14.39 -2.65
CA ALA A 171 0.52 -13.00 -2.67
C ALA A 171 1.71 -12.08 -2.39
N TRP A 172 1.77 -10.97 -3.13
CA TRP A 172 2.95 -10.11 -3.17
C TRP A 172 2.61 -8.66 -2.84
N ILE A 173 3.64 -7.92 -2.46
CA ILE A 173 3.61 -6.46 -2.36
C ILE A 173 4.54 -5.89 -3.43
N CYS A 174 4.36 -4.62 -3.79
CA CYS A 174 5.12 -3.97 -4.85
C CYS A 174 6.64 -4.14 -4.74
N THR A 175 7.24 -3.73 -3.63
CA THR A 175 8.69 -3.74 -3.43
C THR A 175 9.28 -5.15 -3.48
N ASP A 176 8.65 -6.12 -2.82
CA ASP A 176 9.10 -7.52 -2.85
C ASP A 176 9.05 -8.11 -4.26
N ALA A 177 7.95 -7.86 -5.00
CA ALA A 177 7.78 -8.36 -6.36
C ALA A 177 8.85 -7.77 -7.29
N ILE A 178 9.12 -6.46 -7.17
CA ILE A 178 10.12 -5.77 -7.98
C ILE A 178 11.51 -6.37 -7.76
N LEU A 179 11.95 -6.51 -6.50
CA LEU A 179 13.27 -7.08 -6.23
C LEU A 179 13.38 -8.53 -6.69
N ALA A 180 12.32 -9.33 -6.52
CA ALA A 180 12.29 -10.71 -6.99
C ALA A 180 12.38 -10.81 -8.51
N LEU A 181 11.63 -9.98 -9.25
CA LEU A 181 11.65 -9.93 -10.71
C LEU A 181 13.04 -9.55 -11.25
N LEU A 182 13.63 -8.49 -10.70
CA LEU A 182 14.96 -8.02 -11.11
C LEU A 182 16.05 -9.06 -10.81
N ALA A 183 15.99 -9.69 -9.64
CA ALA A 183 16.94 -10.74 -9.25
C ALA A 183 16.79 -12.00 -10.11
N ALA A 184 15.57 -12.35 -10.52
CA ALA A 184 15.34 -13.48 -11.43
C ALA A 184 15.83 -13.19 -12.86
N ALA A 185 15.75 -11.94 -13.31
CA ALA A 185 16.11 -11.55 -14.67
C ALA A 185 17.62 -11.26 -14.86
N SER A 186 18.36 -10.93 -13.79
CA SER A 186 19.79 -10.59 -13.88
C SER A 186 20.60 -11.24 -12.75
N PRO A 187 21.43 -12.25 -13.06
CA PRO A 187 22.34 -12.86 -12.09
C PRO A 187 23.30 -11.85 -11.45
N THR A 188 23.73 -10.85 -12.23
CA THR A 188 24.57 -9.74 -11.73
C THR A 188 23.84 -8.94 -10.65
N PHE A 189 22.60 -8.52 -10.91
CA PHE A 189 21.80 -7.80 -9.92
C PHE A 189 21.52 -8.69 -8.69
N GLN A 190 21.22 -9.98 -8.89
CA GLN A 190 21.03 -10.92 -7.78
C GLN A 190 22.26 -11.02 -6.88
N ALA A 191 23.46 -11.11 -7.45
CA ALA A 191 24.71 -11.16 -6.71
C ALA A 191 24.95 -9.85 -5.93
N GLN A 192 24.73 -8.70 -6.58
CA GLN A 192 24.83 -7.37 -5.96
C GLN A 192 23.82 -7.21 -4.81
N LEU A 193 22.56 -7.62 -5.01
CA LEU A 193 21.53 -7.58 -3.99
C LEU A 193 21.89 -8.46 -2.79
N LYS A 194 22.42 -9.67 -3.03
CA LYS A 194 22.88 -10.57 -1.96
C LYS A 194 24.02 -9.96 -1.15
N GLN A 195 24.97 -9.30 -1.80
CA GLN A 195 26.07 -8.60 -1.14
C GLN A 195 25.59 -7.37 -0.34
N ALA A 196 24.62 -6.63 -0.88
CA ALA A 196 24.04 -5.45 -0.25
C ALA A 196 23.10 -5.78 0.92
N THR A 197 22.52 -6.99 0.94
CA THR A 197 21.47 -7.43 1.87
C THR A 197 21.68 -6.98 3.32
N PRO A 198 22.87 -7.14 3.96
CA PRO A 198 23.06 -6.72 5.36
C PRO A 198 22.81 -5.23 5.63
N ARG A 199 22.86 -4.38 4.60
CA ARG A 199 22.66 -2.93 4.67
C ARG A 199 21.23 -2.50 4.34
N LEU A 200 20.36 -3.43 3.96
CA LEU A 200 18.97 -3.17 3.55
C LEU A 200 17.99 -3.44 4.70
N GLU A 201 16.91 -2.65 4.76
CA GLU A 201 15.75 -2.91 5.62
C GLU A 201 15.12 -4.26 5.29
N PHE A 202 15.15 -4.68 4.02
CA PHE A 202 14.78 -6.02 3.56
C PHE A 202 15.34 -7.13 4.46
N HIS A 203 16.62 -7.04 4.84
CA HIS A 203 17.24 -8.05 5.70
C HIS A 203 16.69 -8.02 7.12
N LYS A 204 16.38 -6.84 7.65
CA LYS A 204 15.90 -6.63 9.02
C LYS A 204 14.42 -6.98 9.16
N LEU A 205 13.61 -6.55 8.20
CA LEU A 205 12.14 -6.65 8.23
C LEU A 205 11.63 -7.92 7.56
N GLY A 206 12.44 -8.57 6.71
CA GLY A 206 12.01 -9.69 5.88
C GLY A 206 11.13 -9.29 4.70
N SER A 207 11.01 -7.99 4.41
CA SER A 207 10.28 -7.42 3.27
C SER A 207 10.97 -6.14 2.82
N ALA A 208 11.02 -5.92 1.52
CA ALA A 208 11.67 -4.76 0.93
C ALA A 208 10.83 -3.50 1.14
N THR A 209 11.49 -2.38 1.33
CA THR A 209 10.85 -1.07 1.53
C THR A 209 11.18 -0.10 0.40
N LEU A 210 10.61 1.10 0.43
CA LEU A 210 10.95 2.12 -0.55
C LEU A 210 12.32 2.74 -0.24
N ASN A 211 12.71 2.79 1.04
CA ASN A 211 14.07 3.13 1.45
C ASN A 211 15.11 2.14 0.91
N ASP A 212 14.79 0.86 0.76
CA ASP A 212 15.71 -0.10 0.14
C ASP A 212 16.06 0.27 -1.30
N ILE A 213 15.09 0.78 -2.09
CA ILE A 213 15.35 1.23 -3.46
C ILE A 213 16.33 2.42 -3.47
N LEU A 214 16.18 3.34 -2.52
CA LEU A 214 17.11 4.47 -2.35
C LEU A 214 18.49 3.99 -1.85
N ALA A 215 18.52 3.03 -0.93
CA ALA A 215 19.76 2.44 -0.45
C ALA A 215 20.52 1.78 -1.60
N LEU A 216 19.84 1.04 -2.49
CA LEU A 216 20.45 0.46 -3.69
C LEU A 216 21.10 1.53 -4.59
N LYS A 217 20.49 2.71 -4.71
CA LYS A 217 21.08 3.85 -5.42
C LYS A 217 22.35 4.36 -4.73
N HIS A 218 22.32 4.54 -3.40
CA HIS A 218 23.49 4.95 -2.62
C HIS A 218 24.63 3.91 -2.66
N LEU A 219 24.31 2.65 -2.90
CA LEU A 219 25.27 1.56 -3.06
C LEU A 219 25.83 1.44 -4.49
N GLY A 220 25.36 2.27 -5.44
CA GLY A 220 25.77 2.20 -6.85
C GLY A 220 25.23 0.97 -7.59
N ILE A 221 24.19 0.31 -7.05
CA ILE A 221 23.53 -0.83 -7.70
C ILE A 221 22.46 -0.35 -8.68
N THR A 222 21.79 0.76 -8.34
CA THR A 222 20.89 1.46 -9.24
C THR A 222 21.39 2.88 -9.50
N GLU A 223 21.01 3.44 -10.64
CA GLU A 223 21.28 4.81 -11.03
C GLU A 223 19.98 5.61 -11.19
N ARG A 224 20.06 6.92 -10.98
CA ARG A 224 18.92 7.82 -11.18
C ARG A 224 18.75 8.13 -12.67
N VAL A 225 17.57 7.88 -13.23
CA VAL A 225 17.23 8.41 -14.55
C VAL A 225 16.70 9.84 -14.38
N CYS A 226 17.32 10.79 -15.07
CA CYS A 226 16.90 12.19 -15.06
C CYS A 226 15.62 12.33 -15.90
N LEU A 227 14.54 12.77 -15.26
CA LEU A 227 13.32 13.14 -15.95
C LEU A 227 13.40 14.59 -16.44
N PRO A 228 12.68 14.95 -17.51
CA PRO A 228 12.56 16.34 -17.93
C PRO A 228 12.12 17.22 -16.75
N PRO A 229 12.67 18.45 -16.62
CA PRO A 229 12.22 19.36 -15.59
C PRO A 229 10.74 19.64 -15.82
N THR A 230 9.91 19.28 -14.85
CA THR A 230 8.47 19.53 -14.85
C THR A 230 8.13 20.22 -13.54
N ASN A 231 7.10 21.06 -13.56
CA ASN A 231 6.61 21.71 -12.34
C ASN A 231 5.96 20.64 -11.46
N PHE A 232 6.76 20.03 -10.58
CA PHE A 232 6.26 19.12 -9.57
C PHE A 232 5.43 19.94 -8.57
N THR A 233 4.11 19.74 -8.58
CA THR A 233 3.16 20.57 -7.83
C THR A 233 3.01 20.19 -6.37
N VAL A 234 3.39 18.97 -5.99
CA VAL A 234 3.27 18.54 -4.60
C VAL A 234 4.60 18.81 -3.89
N GLN A 235 4.63 19.90 -3.13
CA GLN A 235 5.71 20.10 -2.19
C GLN A 235 5.63 19.01 -1.10
N PRO A 236 6.73 18.31 -0.80
CA PRO A 236 6.78 17.49 0.39
C PRO A 236 6.64 18.43 1.58
N SER A 237 5.44 18.56 2.16
CA SER A 237 5.24 19.38 3.35
C SER A 237 6.01 18.74 4.50
N PRO A 238 7.13 19.33 4.98
CA PRO A 238 7.94 18.72 6.02
C PRO A 238 7.29 18.88 7.40
N GLN A 239 6.21 19.65 7.49
CA GLN A 239 5.43 19.84 8.70
C GLN A 239 4.00 19.42 8.41
N MET A 240 3.52 18.44 9.17
CA MET A 240 2.11 18.09 9.20
C MET A 240 1.36 19.30 9.76
N ASN A 241 0.88 20.18 8.88
CA ASN A 241 0.11 21.33 9.29
C ASN A 241 -1.23 20.81 9.83
N TRP A 242 -1.38 20.76 11.15
CA TRP A 242 -2.58 20.24 11.79
C TRP A 242 -3.85 20.92 11.30
N SER A 243 -3.80 22.20 10.89
CA SER A 243 -4.97 22.87 10.33
C SER A 243 -5.34 22.37 8.93
N SER A 244 -4.36 22.05 8.07
CA SER A 244 -4.65 21.43 6.78
C SER A 244 -5.11 19.98 6.94
N VAL A 245 -4.57 19.26 7.93
CA VAL A 245 -5.03 17.92 8.31
C VAL A 245 -6.48 17.96 8.77
N THR A 246 -6.84 18.89 9.67
CA THR A 246 -8.23 19.01 10.13
C THR A 246 -9.16 19.45 9.02
N ASN A 247 -8.75 20.40 8.17
CA ASN A 247 -9.58 20.87 7.07
C ASN A 247 -9.80 19.77 6.02
N ALA A 248 -8.75 19.06 5.61
CA ALA A 248 -8.87 17.93 4.70
C ALA A 248 -9.67 16.77 5.34
N ALA A 249 -9.54 16.53 6.65
CA ALA A 249 -10.37 15.56 7.35
C ALA A 249 -11.84 15.98 7.40
N ILE A 250 -12.14 17.28 7.54
CA ILE A 250 -13.50 17.83 7.50
C ILE A 250 -14.08 17.77 6.08
N GLU A 251 -13.31 18.16 5.06
CA GLU A 251 -13.70 18.03 3.66
C GLU A 251 -13.97 16.58 3.30
N GLN A 252 -13.04 15.68 3.62
CA GLN A 252 -13.22 14.24 3.41
C GLN A 252 -14.41 13.70 4.22
N TRP A 253 -14.64 14.18 5.45
CA TRP A 253 -15.82 13.82 6.26
C TRP A 253 -17.12 14.28 5.62
N ASN A 254 -17.13 15.44 4.97
CA ASN A 254 -18.29 15.95 4.24
C ASN A 254 -18.49 15.25 2.89
N GLU A 255 -17.43 14.69 2.30
CA GLU A 255 -17.47 13.84 1.11
C GLU A 255 -17.76 12.36 1.42
N LEU A 256 -17.80 11.98 2.71
CA LEU A 256 -18.21 10.62 3.08
C LEU A 256 -19.65 10.37 2.58
N PRO A 257 -19.95 9.13 2.16
CA PRO A 257 -21.33 8.74 1.89
C PRO A 257 -22.22 9.06 3.09
N ASP A 258 -23.51 9.26 2.84
CA ASP A 258 -24.47 9.43 3.91
C ASP A 258 -24.38 8.27 4.91
N TRP A 259 -24.85 8.52 6.14
CA TRP A 259 -24.72 7.57 7.23
C TRP A 259 -25.28 6.18 6.91
N GLU A 260 -26.35 6.09 6.11
CA GLU A 260 -26.93 4.80 5.72
C GLU A 260 -26.00 4.02 4.79
N THR A 261 -25.40 4.70 3.82
CA THR A 261 -24.40 4.11 2.92
C THR A 261 -23.14 3.68 3.69
N MET A 262 -22.66 4.51 4.62
CA MET A 262 -21.54 4.15 5.50
C MET A 262 -21.87 2.94 6.39
N GLN A 263 -23.08 2.93 6.96
CA GLN A 263 -23.57 1.84 7.80
C GLN A 263 -23.68 0.54 6.98
N MET A 264 -24.13 0.61 5.74
CA MET A 264 -24.14 -0.54 4.83
C MET A 264 -22.74 -1.11 4.61
N TYR A 265 -21.73 -0.26 4.32
CA TYR A 265 -20.35 -0.73 4.15
C TYR A 265 -19.76 -1.30 5.44
N MET A 266 -20.08 -0.69 6.59
CA MET A 266 -19.69 -1.21 7.89
C MET A 266 -20.35 -2.55 8.18
N ASP A 267 -21.65 -2.70 7.93
CA ASP A 267 -22.38 -3.95 8.15
C ASP A 267 -21.90 -5.05 7.22
N LEU A 268 -21.56 -4.72 5.96
CA LEU A 268 -20.91 -5.64 5.03
C LEU A 268 -19.54 -6.08 5.55
N GLY A 269 -18.73 -5.13 6.02
CA GLY A 269 -17.40 -5.38 6.59
C GLY A 269 -17.46 -6.20 7.88
N VAL A 270 -18.40 -5.87 8.78
CA VAL A 270 -18.65 -6.59 10.03
C VAL A 270 -19.17 -7.99 9.72
N SER A 271 -20.06 -8.17 8.73
CA SER A 271 -20.55 -9.47 8.29
C SER A 271 -19.43 -10.32 7.69
N TYR A 272 -18.58 -9.73 6.84
CA TYR A 272 -17.41 -10.41 6.27
C TYR A 272 -16.40 -10.84 7.35
N VAL A 273 -16.06 -9.92 8.26
CA VAL A 273 -15.18 -10.20 9.39
C VAL A 273 -15.80 -11.24 10.31
N ALA A 274 -17.07 -11.12 10.66
CA ALA A 274 -17.78 -12.10 11.48
C ALA A 274 -17.83 -13.48 10.81
N HIS A 275 -18.06 -13.55 9.50
CA HIS A 275 -18.07 -14.80 8.75
C HIS A 275 -16.67 -15.45 8.72
N ARG A 276 -15.61 -14.64 8.57
CA ARG A 276 -14.22 -15.10 8.62
C ARG A 276 -13.80 -15.56 10.01
N LEU A 277 -14.19 -14.82 11.05
CA LEU A 277 -13.95 -15.18 12.45
C LEU A 277 -14.73 -16.44 12.85
N ALA A 278 -15.96 -16.62 12.35
CA ALA A 278 -16.77 -17.81 12.57
C ALA A 278 -16.15 -19.08 11.98
N LYS A 279 -15.33 -18.94 10.93
CA LYS A 279 -14.57 -20.05 10.31
C LYS A 279 -13.22 -20.30 10.97
N GLN A 280 -12.80 -19.45 11.91
CA GLN A 280 -11.49 -19.53 12.53
C GLN A 280 -11.50 -20.48 13.73
N LYS A 281 -10.39 -21.17 13.99
CA LYS A 281 -10.29 -22.06 15.15
C LYS A 281 -10.39 -21.23 16.44
N PRO A 282 -11.09 -21.70 17.48
CA PRO A 282 -11.34 -20.93 18.72
C PRO A 282 -10.06 -20.37 19.37
N ARG A 283 -8.96 -21.13 19.34
CA ARG A 283 -7.67 -20.70 19.90
C ARG A 283 -7.03 -19.53 19.16
N ASP A 284 -7.17 -19.49 17.84
CA ASP A 284 -6.61 -18.41 17.02
C ASP A 284 -7.41 -17.12 17.24
N PHE A 285 -8.73 -17.25 17.36
CA PHE A 285 -9.61 -16.13 17.71
C PHE A 285 -9.28 -15.53 19.08
N GLU A 286 -9.12 -16.36 20.11
CA GLU A 286 -8.76 -15.91 21.46
C GLU A 286 -7.41 -15.18 21.47
N ARG A 287 -6.42 -15.68 20.74
CA ARG A 287 -5.10 -15.04 20.61
C ARG A 287 -5.19 -13.69 19.91
N GLN A 288 -5.99 -13.58 18.85
CA GLN A 288 -6.25 -12.32 18.16
C GLN A 288 -6.98 -11.33 19.07
N LEU A 289 -7.97 -11.78 19.84
CA LEU A 289 -8.71 -10.93 20.77
C LEU A 289 -7.81 -10.37 21.88
N ARG A 290 -6.91 -11.19 22.44
CA ARG A 290 -5.89 -10.72 23.41
C ARG A 290 -4.95 -9.71 22.77
N THR A 291 -4.49 -9.98 21.56
CA THR A 291 -3.58 -9.09 20.82
C THR A 291 -4.24 -7.74 20.55
N LEU A 292 -5.51 -7.75 20.13
CA LEU A 292 -6.31 -6.54 19.93
C LEU A 292 -6.51 -5.79 21.25
N GLY A 293 -6.80 -6.50 22.34
CA GLY A 293 -6.90 -5.92 23.69
C GLY A 293 -5.60 -5.24 24.13
N TYR A 294 -4.44 -5.86 23.87
CA TYR A 294 -3.14 -5.24 24.14
C TYR A 294 -2.86 -4.04 23.25
N LEU A 295 -3.23 -4.10 21.97
CA LEU A 295 -3.12 -2.96 21.04
C LEU A 295 -3.99 -1.79 21.48
N VAL A 296 -5.23 -2.04 21.85
CA VAL A 296 -6.14 -1.02 22.39
C VAL A 296 -5.60 -0.46 23.71
N GLY A 297 -5.14 -1.32 24.62
CA GLY A 297 -4.52 -0.89 25.88
C GLY A 297 -3.26 -0.04 25.65
N LEU A 298 -2.43 -0.42 24.69
CA LEU A 298 -1.23 0.32 24.29
C LEU A 298 -1.58 1.66 23.64
N LEU A 299 -2.57 1.70 22.76
CA LEU A 299 -3.06 2.93 22.12
C LEU A 299 -3.70 3.89 23.14
N VAL A 300 -4.39 3.35 24.15
CA VAL A 300 -4.89 4.11 25.29
C VAL A 300 -3.73 4.66 26.13
N LEU A 301 -2.69 3.86 26.38
CA LEU A 301 -1.48 4.29 27.11
C LEU A 301 -0.65 5.34 26.35
N LEU A 302 -0.62 5.29 25.01
CA LEU A 302 0.16 6.18 24.14
C LEU A 302 -0.45 7.58 23.92
N LYS A 303 -1.41 7.99 24.76
CA LYS A 303 -1.77 9.41 24.99
C LYS A 303 -2.36 10.20 23.80
N ARG A 304 -3.31 9.63 23.05
CA ARG A 304 -4.35 10.41 22.33
C ARG A 304 -5.73 9.79 22.56
N HIS A 305 -6.30 10.15 23.70
CA HIS A 305 -7.35 9.42 24.40
C HIS A 305 -8.76 9.55 23.80
N GLU A 306 -9.15 10.68 23.21
CA GLU A 306 -10.59 10.92 23.03
C GLU A 306 -11.21 10.14 21.87
N PHE A 307 -10.52 10.08 20.73
CA PHE A 307 -11.06 9.39 19.56
C PHE A 307 -11.21 7.88 19.78
N PHE A 308 -10.19 7.23 20.34
CA PHE A 308 -10.20 5.78 20.54
C PHE A 308 -11.10 5.35 21.71
N VAL A 309 -11.18 6.14 22.79
CA VAL A 309 -12.13 5.89 23.87
C VAL A 309 -13.56 6.08 23.38
N MET A 310 -13.81 7.08 22.52
CA MET A 310 -15.11 7.29 21.88
C MET A 310 -15.48 6.10 20.99
N LEU A 311 -14.58 5.65 20.12
CA LEU A 311 -14.81 4.52 19.21
C LEU A 311 -15.04 3.20 19.98
N PHE A 312 -14.23 2.93 21.00
CA PHE A 312 -14.40 1.77 21.86
C PHE A 312 -15.73 1.82 22.63
N ARG A 313 -16.10 2.99 23.18
CA ARG A 313 -17.39 3.18 23.87
C ARG A 313 -18.57 2.94 22.92
N ARG A 314 -18.51 3.45 21.69
CA ARG A 314 -19.54 3.22 20.66
C ARG A 314 -19.64 1.75 20.27
N TYR A 315 -18.51 1.06 20.12
CA TYR A 315 -18.47 -0.37 19.85
C TYR A 315 -19.11 -1.20 20.97
N VAL A 316 -18.76 -0.92 22.24
CA VAL A 316 -19.36 -1.59 23.40
C VAL A 316 -20.86 -1.31 23.50
N GLN A 317 -21.30 -0.08 23.26
CA GLN A 317 -22.73 0.27 23.22
C GLN A 317 -23.49 -0.51 22.15
N ALA A 318 -22.94 -0.63 20.93
CA ALA A 318 -23.55 -1.40 19.85
C ALA A 318 -23.65 -2.90 20.19
N MET A 319 -22.60 -3.45 20.82
CA MET A 319 -22.61 -4.85 21.30
C MET A 319 -23.70 -5.09 22.35
N LEU A 320 -23.83 -4.20 23.34
CA LEU A 320 -24.86 -4.30 24.37
C LEU A 320 -26.27 -4.20 23.78
N LEU A 321 -26.50 -3.25 22.87
CA LEU A 321 -27.77 -3.11 22.16
C LEU A 321 -28.13 -4.38 21.37
N LYS A 322 -27.16 -4.97 20.68
CA LYS A 322 -27.35 -6.23 19.96
C LYS A 322 -27.72 -7.38 20.91
N THR A 323 -27.05 -7.49 22.06
CA THR A 323 -27.36 -8.53 23.07
C THR A 323 -28.77 -8.35 23.64
N VAL A 324 -29.17 -7.12 23.96
CA VAL A 324 -30.53 -6.83 24.45
C VAL A 324 -31.57 -7.14 23.38
N ALA A 325 -31.33 -6.73 22.13
CA ALA A 325 -32.24 -7.01 21.02
C ALA A 325 -32.40 -8.52 20.77
N THR A 326 -31.32 -9.29 20.84
CA THR A 326 -31.38 -10.75 20.68
C THR A 326 -32.11 -11.44 21.83
N GLN A 327 -31.94 -10.96 23.07
CA GLN A 327 -32.70 -11.47 24.22
C GLN A 327 -34.19 -11.14 24.13
N LEU A 328 -34.54 -9.92 23.73
CA LEU A 328 -35.93 -9.51 23.52
C LEU A 328 -36.60 -10.31 22.40
N TRP A 329 -35.88 -10.57 21.31
CA TRP A 329 -36.38 -11.40 20.21
C TRP A 329 -36.62 -12.85 20.65
N ALA A 330 -35.66 -13.44 21.38
CA ALA A 330 -35.78 -14.79 21.91
C ALA A 330 -36.92 -14.93 22.93
N HIS A 331 -37.28 -13.84 23.62
CA HIS A 331 -38.42 -13.84 24.52
C HIS A 331 -39.76 -13.73 23.76
N LYS A 332 -39.81 -12.89 22.71
CA LYS A 332 -40.99 -12.73 21.85
C LYS A 332 -41.32 -13.97 21.04
N SER A 333 -40.33 -14.79 20.68
CA SER A 333 -40.54 -16.07 19.97
C SER A 333 -41.04 -17.21 20.88
N LYS A 334 -41.16 -16.98 22.20
CA LYS A 334 -41.66 -17.94 23.18
C LYS A 334 -43.08 -17.62 23.68
N LEU A 335 -43.64 -16.49 23.24
CA LEU A 335 -45.03 -16.07 23.46
C LEU A 335 -45.85 -16.39 22.22
#